data_AF-A0A7J5DEA7-F1
#
_entry.id   AF-A0A7J5DEA7-F1
#
_cell.length_a   1.000
_cell.length_b   1.000
_cell.length_c   1.000
_cell.angle_alpha   90.00
_cell.angle_beta   90.00
_cell.angle_gamma   90.00
#
_symmetry.space_group_name_H-M   'P 1'
#
loop_
_entity.id
_entity.type
_entity.pdbx_description
1 polymer ?
#
loop_
_entity_poly.entity_id
_entity_poly.type
_entity_poly.pdbx_seq_one_letter_code
_entity_poly.pdbx_strand_id
1 'polypeptide(L)'
;MGSNTTIRTRRAGAVLAGAAVAAAVGVAAAVVPATAAGHGTPGGNGVVNRNGSGVADRNGSGAARDAGSEGRTVVTSHAVMGGSGGTVLAASLRGAAEVPVPGGPAAGDPDGTALEFIKVEGDRVSVAVTWRGTGRPTLLHIHQGAKGADGDVRIDFGGLLDRIKGHSVVGTVEVEDAGLLDELKTDPGSFYANLHTAKFPGGAVRGQLHKVTGAFDFRNALHNFQASVVEGEQIYECKAAGSGGYAFAQRDVAARLGGHIAHSFVKPNSGTPQWIAPDRSAVTGALIAKTPNGAANIPELDLGATQSGRGRGLLAGTQEILRLNTVGGVAPGGSCTPGTVVGVPYRADYVFVQR
;
A
#
# COMPACT_ATOMS: atom_id res chain seq x y z
N MET A 1 -2.87 -74.02 -46.69
CA MET A 1 -1.44 -73.88 -46.36
C MET A 1 -1.27 -72.55 -45.66
N GLY A 2 -0.70 -72.54 -44.45
CA GLY A 2 -0.55 -71.31 -43.66
C GLY A 2 0.86 -70.75 -43.74
N SER A 3 1.01 -69.48 -43.37
CA SER A 3 2.29 -68.86 -43.01
C SER A 3 2.10 -67.91 -41.84
N ASN A 4 2.64 -68.29 -40.68
CA ASN A 4 2.80 -67.41 -39.52
C ASN A 4 3.75 -66.25 -39.86
N THR A 5 3.51 -65.05 -39.32
CA THR A 5 4.58 -64.16 -38.80
C THR A 5 4.02 -63.21 -37.73
N THR A 6 4.11 -63.67 -36.48
CA THR A 6 4.77 -62.98 -35.35
C THR A 6 4.21 -61.64 -34.82
N ILE A 7 3.55 -61.73 -33.67
CA ILE A 7 3.28 -60.63 -32.73
C ILE A 7 4.59 -60.08 -32.15
N ARG A 8 4.79 -58.76 -32.17
CA ARG A 8 5.83 -58.07 -31.39
C ARG A 8 5.21 -57.16 -30.33
N THR A 9 5.23 -57.62 -29.09
CA THR A 9 5.00 -56.78 -27.92
C THR A 9 6.17 -55.81 -27.73
N ARG A 10 5.89 -54.51 -27.59
CA ARG A 10 6.87 -53.53 -27.08
C ARG A 10 6.32 -52.88 -25.82
N ARG A 11 6.95 -53.17 -24.68
CA ARG A 11 6.88 -52.33 -23.49
C ARG A 11 7.91 -51.21 -23.61
N ALA A 12 7.43 -49.98 -23.63
CA ALA A 12 8.12 -48.76 -23.20
C ALA A 12 6.95 -47.85 -22.76
N GLY A 13 6.94 -47.23 -21.59
CA GLY A 13 8.04 -46.67 -20.83
C GLY A 13 7.53 -45.29 -20.43
N ALA A 14 6.90 -45.20 -19.26
CA ALA A 14 6.17 -43.99 -18.87
C ALA A 14 7.14 -42.83 -18.63
N VAL A 15 6.92 -41.70 -19.31
CA VAL A 15 7.57 -40.43 -19.01
C VAL A 15 6.48 -39.38 -18.80
N LEU A 16 6.22 -39.06 -17.54
CA LEU A 16 5.42 -37.90 -17.14
C LEU A 16 6.24 -36.64 -17.44
N ALA A 17 6.04 -36.06 -18.63
CA ALA A 17 6.54 -34.73 -18.95
C ALA A 17 5.63 -33.67 -18.30
N GLY A 18 5.88 -33.35 -17.04
CA GLY A 18 5.25 -32.21 -16.37
C GLY A 18 5.76 -30.91 -17.00
N ALA A 19 4.93 -30.25 -17.80
CA ALA A 19 5.25 -28.97 -18.40
C ALA A 19 5.13 -27.85 -17.34
N ALA A 20 6.23 -27.56 -16.65
CA ALA A 20 6.33 -26.37 -15.81
C ALA A 20 6.34 -25.11 -16.69
N VAL A 21 5.27 -24.30 -16.62
CA VAL A 21 5.20 -23.01 -17.31
C VAL A 21 6.04 -21.99 -16.52
N ALA A 22 7.32 -21.86 -16.90
CA ALA A 22 8.19 -20.82 -16.39
C ALA A 22 7.82 -19.47 -17.03
N ALA A 23 7.02 -18.67 -16.33
CA ALA A 23 6.78 -17.27 -16.71
C ALA A 23 8.05 -16.44 -16.43
N ALA A 24 8.84 -16.18 -17.47
CA ALA A 24 10.05 -15.37 -17.36
C ALA A 24 9.68 -13.89 -17.12
N VAL A 25 9.80 -13.44 -15.87
CA VAL A 25 9.75 -12.02 -15.53
C VAL A 25 11.04 -11.36 -16.01
N GLY A 26 10.93 -10.53 -17.06
CA GLY A 26 12.06 -9.78 -17.61
C GLY A 26 12.53 -8.66 -16.68
N VAL A 27 13.38 -8.99 -15.71
CA VAL A 27 14.14 -8.01 -14.92
C VAL A 27 15.40 -7.61 -15.68
N ALA A 28 15.44 -6.40 -16.21
CA ALA A 28 16.67 -5.81 -16.73
C ALA A 28 17.51 -5.25 -15.56
N ALA A 29 18.28 -6.13 -14.92
CA ALA A 29 19.25 -5.73 -13.89
C ALA A 29 20.62 -5.42 -14.52
N ALA A 30 21.18 -4.26 -14.18
CA ALA A 30 22.62 -3.98 -14.37
C ALA A 30 23.29 -4.03 -12.99
N VAL A 31 24.23 -4.97 -12.80
CA VAL A 31 24.95 -5.18 -11.53
C VAL A 31 26.41 -5.55 -11.81
N VAL A 32 27.36 -4.78 -11.28
CA VAL A 32 28.70 -5.22 -10.85
C VAL A 32 29.25 -4.22 -9.78
N PRO A 33 30.24 -4.57 -8.94
CA PRO A 33 29.95 -5.07 -7.59
C PRO A 33 30.62 -4.25 -6.46
N ALA A 34 30.23 -4.54 -5.21
CA ALA A 34 31.00 -4.16 -4.02
C ALA A 34 31.57 -5.41 -3.34
N THR A 35 32.88 -5.42 -3.09
CA THR A 35 33.58 -6.54 -2.43
C THR A 35 33.51 -6.39 -0.91
N ALA A 36 32.99 -7.40 -0.21
CA ALA A 36 33.14 -7.55 1.24
C ALA A 36 34.26 -8.56 1.56
N ALA A 37 35.06 -8.28 2.59
CA ALA A 37 36.08 -9.18 3.08
C ALA A 37 36.05 -9.26 4.61
N GLY A 38 36.13 -10.47 5.14
CA GLY A 38 36.45 -10.73 6.56
C GLY A 38 35.29 -11.26 7.41
N HIS A 39 35.19 -12.59 7.52
CA HIS A 39 34.76 -13.27 8.75
C HIS A 39 35.35 -14.68 8.85
N GLY A 40 35.82 -15.02 10.05
CA GLY A 40 36.42 -16.29 10.46
C GLY A 40 37.23 -16.05 11.75
N THR A 41 37.26 -16.91 12.77
CA THR A 41 36.63 -18.24 12.98
C THR A 41 36.56 -18.49 14.52
N PRO A 42 35.87 -19.53 15.04
CA PRO A 42 35.39 -19.58 16.43
C PRO A 42 36.29 -20.33 17.44
N GLY A 43 35.96 -20.24 18.73
CA GLY A 43 36.35 -21.23 19.76
C GLY A 43 36.26 -20.74 21.21
N GLY A 44 35.91 -21.64 22.16
CA GLY A 44 36.12 -21.41 23.60
C GLY A 44 35.07 -22.00 24.57
N ASN A 45 35.25 -23.26 25.00
CA ASN A 45 34.52 -23.85 26.14
C ASN A 45 35.13 -23.42 27.49
N GLY A 46 34.33 -23.38 28.56
CA GLY A 46 34.80 -23.23 29.95
C GLY A 46 33.76 -23.70 30.98
N VAL A 47 34.15 -24.61 31.89
CA VAL A 47 33.28 -25.30 32.88
C VAL A 47 33.76 -25.05 34.32
N VAL A 48 32.88 -25.30 35.31
CA VAL A 48 32.97 -25.29 36.81
C VAL A 48 33.08 -23.91 37.52
N ASN A 49 32.65 -23.73 38.79
CA ASN A 49 32.36 -24.72 39.85
C ASN A 49 31.05 -24.49 40.68
N ARG A 50 30.94 -25.20 41.82
CA ARG A 50 29.79 -25.47 42.71
C ARG A 50 29.68 -24.58 43.98
N ASN A 51 28.64 -24.89 44.76
CA ASN A 51 28.35 -24.65 46.20
C ASN A 51 27.60 -23.34 46.54
N GLY A 52 26.56 -23.34 47.39
CA GLY A 52 25.84 -24.50 47.97
C GLY A 52 24.82 -24.14 49.07
N SER A 53 23.83 -25.02 49.27
CA SER A 53 23.00 -25.25 50.48
C SER A 53 22.21 -24.09 51.14
N GLY A 54 20.89 -24.26 51.20
CA GLY A 54 19.97 -23.54 52.08
C GLY A 54 18.52 -24.03 51.93
N VAL A 55 18.00 -24.78 52.91
CA VAL A 55 16.67 -25.42 52.87
C VAL A 55 15.75 -24.81 53.94
N ALA A 56 14.53 -24.41 53.58
CA ALA A 56 13.33 -24.53 54.41
C ALA A 56 12.04 -24.12 53.66
N ASP A 57 11.01 -24.94 53.82
CA ASP A 57 9.68 -24.89 53.18
C ASP A 57 8.84 -23.61 53.41
N ARG A 58 7.98 -23.26 52.42
CA ARG A 58 6.51 -23.50 52.49
C ARG A 58 5.72 -22.97 51.29
N ASN A 59 5.06 -23.91 50.60
CA ASN A 59 3.68 -23.89 50.07
C ASN A 59 3.08 -22.58 49.46
N GLY A 60 2.72 -22.61 48.17
CA GLY A 60 1.82 -21.60 47.57
C GLY A 60 1.85 -21.51 46.03
N SER A 61 0.86 -22.13 45.37
CA SER A 61 0.33 -21.87 44.01
C SER A 61 1.19 -21.08 43.00
N GLY A 62 1.59 -21.73 41.90
CA GLY A 62 2.45 -21.15 40.88
C GLY A 62 1.83 -20.00 40.07
N ALA A 63 2.52 -18.86 40.04
CA ALA A 63 2.37 -17.87 39.00
C ALA A 63 3.10 -18.34 37.74
N ALA A 64 2.37 -18.55 36.65
CA ALA A 64 2.97 -18.66 35.33
C ALA A 64 3.70 -17.35 35.01
N ARG A 65 4.90 -17.45 34.44
CA ARG A 65 5.69 -16.27 34.07
C ARG A 65 5.04 -15.62 32.86
N ASP A 66 4.48 -14.44 33.06
CA ASP A 66 4.11 -13.56 31.96
C ASP A 66 5.38 -13.19 31.19
N ALA A 67 5.35 -13.50 29.90
CA ALA A 67 6.46 -13.33 28.96
C ALA A 67 5.93 -12.69 27.67
N GLY A 68 5.21 -11.59 27.82
CA GLY A 68 4.73 -10.72 26.75
C GLY A 68 5.00 -9.25 27.07
N SER A 69 6.23 -8.79 26.81
CA SER A 69 6.56 -7.36 26.89
C SER A 69 6.01 -6.63 25.67
N GLU A 70 4.69 -6.45 25.61
CA GLU A 70 4.04 -5.60 24.61
C GLU A 70 4.51 -4.15 24.79
N GLY A 71 4.87 -3.50 23.66
CA GLY A 71 5.33 -2.12 23.64
C GLY A 71 4.22 -1.17 24.08
N ARG A 72 4.22 -0.78 25.36
CA ARG A 72 3.14 0.00 25.95
C ARG A 72 3.17 1.46 25.50
N THR A 73 2.46 1.77 24.41
CA THR A 73 2.24 3.14 23.93
C THR A 73 1.62 4.01 25.03
N VAL A 74 2.36 4.99 25.55
CA VAL A 74 1.83 5.98 26.50
C VAL A 74 1.17 7.12 25.71
N VAL A 75 -0.13 6.99 25.46
CA VAL A 75 -0.91 7.97 24.67
C VAL A 75 -1.23 9.23 25.49
N THR A 76 -0.27 10.14 25.60
CA THR A 76 -0.47 11.54 25.99
C THR A 76 -1.03 12.32 24.80
N SER A 77 -2.28 12.79 24.89
CA SER A 77 -2.97 13.44 23.77
C SER A 77 -2.69 14.95 23.71
N HIS A 78 -1.78 15.37 22.84
CA HIS A 78 -1.33 16.76 22.75
C HIS A 78 -2.14 17.61 21.76
N ALA A 79 -1.86 18.92 21.72
CA ALA A 79 -2.28 19.76 20.61
C ALA A 79 -1.55 19.36 19.31
N VAL A 80 -2.19 19.57 18.16
CA VAL A 80 -1.68 19.12 16.85
C VAL A 80 -0.31 19.73 16.54
N MET A 81 0.69 18.90 16.22
CA MET A 81 1.98 19.35 15.67
C MET A 81 1.85 19.71 14.18
N GLY A 82 1.20 20.86 13.94
CA GLY A 82 1.10 21.48 12.62
C GLY A 82 2.45 21.97 12.07
N GLY A 83 2.41 22.61 10.89
CA GLY A 83 3.61 23.12 10.22
C GLY A 83 4.28 22.07 9.34
N SER A 84 5.35 22.51 8.67
CA SER A 84 6.23 21.66 7.86
C SER A 84 7.17 20.81 8.74
N GLY A 85 7.99 19.97 8.10
CA GLY A 85 8.93 19.07 8.80
C GLY A 85 8.32 17.70 9.13
N GLY A 86 9.14 16.81 9.69
CA GLY A 86 8.82 15.40 9.89
C GLY A 86 8.75 14.59 8.60
N THR A 87 8.43 13.30 8.73
CA THR A 87 8.01 12.46 7.59
C THR A 87 6.49 12.45 7.52
N VAL A 88 5.94 12.81 6.36
CA VAL A 88 4.50 12.74 6.12
C VAL A 88 4.16 11.46 5.35
N LEU A 89 3.13 10.77 5.82
CA LEU A 89 2.54 9.59 5.19
C LEU A 89 1.06 9.87 4.89
N ALA A 90 0.52 9.18 3.90
CA ALA A 90 -0.89 9.24 3.53
C ALA A 90 -1.45 7.84 3.24
N ALA A 91 -2.74 7.64 3.55
CA ALA A 91 -3.49 6.45 3.19
C ALA A 91 -4.87 6.84 2.62
N SER A 92 -5.26 6.15 1.55
CA SER A 92 -6.63 6.17 1.02
C SER A 92 -7.32 4.89 1.48
N LEU A 93 -8.23 4.98 2.45
CA LEU A 93 -8.84 3.82 3.11
C LEU A 93 -10.17 3.44 2.43
N ARG A 94 -10.39 2.12 2.29
CA ARG A 94 -11.58 1.51 1.67
C ARG A 94 -12.04 0.29 2.46
N GLY A 95 -13.35 0.05 2.52
CA GLY A 95 -13.87 -1.22 3.02
C GLY A 95 -13.49 -2.40 2.11
N ALA A 96 -13.38 -2.18 0.80
CA ALA A 96 -12.90 -3.18 -0.16
C ALA A 96 -11.39 -3.54 -0.01
N ALA A 97 -10.66 -2.88 0.89
CA ALA A 97 -9.27 -3.18 1.21
C ALA A 97 -9.09 -3.81 2.60
N GLU A 98 -10.19 -4.06 3.32
CA GLU A 98 -10.23 -4.86 4.56
C GLU A 98 -9.99 -6.35 4.27
N VAL A 99 -9.66 -7.11 5.32
CA VAL A 99 -9.46 -8.57 5.24
C VAL A 99 -10.48 -9.27 6.16
N PRO A 100 -11.68 -9.64 5.64
CA PRO A 100 -12.70 -10.27 6.48
C PRO A 100 -12.29 -11.66 6.97
N VAL A 101 -12.22 -11.84 8.29
CA VAL A 101 -11.94 -13.14 8.93
C VAL A 101 -13.24 -13.98 9.03
N PRO A 102 -13.27 -15.23 8.52
CA PRO A 102 -14.44 -16.10 8.62
C PRO A 102 -14.88 -16.35 10.07
N GLY A 103 -16.14 -16.04 10.39
CA GLY A 103 -16.67 -16.12 11.76
C GLY A 103 -16.20 -15.01 12.70
N GLY A 104 -15.35 -14.09 12.22
CA GLY A 104 -14.94 -12.89 12.93
C GLY A 104 -16.01 -11.78 12.92
N PRO A 105 -15.71 -10.63 13.55
CA PRO A 105 -16.60 -9.48 13.55
C PRO A 105 -16.76 -8.90 12.13
N ALA A 106 -17.86 -8.19 11.87
CA ALA A 106 -18.10 -7.59 10.56
C ALA A 106 -16.99 -6.60 10.18
N ALA A 107 -16.48 -6.71 8.96
CA ALA A 107 -15.45 -5.87 8.38
C ALA A 107 -15.78 -5.52 6.91
N GLY A 108 -15.22 -4.43 6.40
CA GLY A 108 -15.37 -3.99 5.01
C GLY A 108 -16.67 -3.26 4.72
N ASP A 109 -16.74 -1.97 5.06
CA ASP A 109 -17.89 -1.12 4.73
C ASP A 109 -17.88 -0.78 3.22
N PRO A 110 -18.85 -1.30 2.41
CA PRO A 110 -18.82 -1.11 0.96
C PRO A 110 -18.99 0.36 0.53
N ASP A 111 -19.67 1.16 1.36
CA ASP A 111 -19.87 2.60 1.15
C ASP A 111 -18.76 3.45 1.81
N GLY A 112 -18.02 2.84 2.74
CA GLY A 112 -17.02 3.50 3.58
C GLY A 112 -15.75 3.89 2.81
N THR A 113 -15.33 5.15 3.01
CA THR A 113 -14.02 5.63 2.58
C THR A 113 -13.44 6.60 3.61
N ALA A 114 -12.13 6.58 3.83
CA ALA A 114 -11.43 7.63 4.57
C ALA A 114 -10.15 8.08 3.85
N LEU A 115 -9.68 9.29 4.15
CA LEU A 115 -8.39 9.80 3.74
C LEU A 115 -7.65 10.25 5.00
N GLU A 116 -6.50 9.66 5.25
CA GLU A 116 -5.69 9.88 6.45
C GLU A 116 -4.30 10.37 6.07
N PHE A 117 -3.83 11.39 6.79
CA PHE A 117 -2.44 11.85 6.77
C PHE A 117 -1.84 11.68 8.17
N ILE A 118 -0.58 11.25 8.19
CA ILE A 118 0.20 11.03 9.39
C ILE A 118 1.49 11.85 9.28
N LYS A 119 1.91 12.52 10.35
CA LYS A 119 3.23 13.17 10.44
C LYS A 119 4.01 12.59 11.61
N VAL A 120 5.16 12.02 11.31
CA VAL A 120 6.13 11.50 12.30
C VAL A 120 7.24 12.54 12.48
N GLU A 121 7.34 13.12 13.66
CA GLU A 121 8.36 14.12 14.02
C GLU A 121 8.85 13.90 15.45
N GLY A 122 10.12 13.50 15.59
CA GLY A 122 10.66 13.04 16.87
C GLY A 122 9.94 11.79 17.35
N ASP A 123 9.48 11.83 18.60
CA ASP A 123 8.62 10.85 19.29
C ASP A 123 7.12 11.11 19.07
N ARG A 124 6.74 12.16 18.32
CA ARG A 124 5.34 12.53 18.10
C ARG A 124 4.81 12.04 16.76
N VAL A 125 3.64 11.39 16.83
CA VAL A 125 2.87 10.96 15.66
C VAL A 125 1.56 11.74 15.65
N SER A 126 1.42 12.61 14.65
CA SER A 126 0.20 13.39 14.42
C SER A 126 -0.65 12.73 13.35
N VAL A 127 -1.96 12.69 13.56
CA VAL A 127 -2.95 12.15 12.61
C VAL A 127 -3.95 13.23 12.22
N ALA A 128 -4.36 13.21 10.95
CA ALA A 128 -5.44 14.01 10.40
C ALA A 128 -6.24 13.14 9.43
N VAL A 129 -7.45 12.73 9.83
CA VAL A 129 -8.31 11.86 9.02
C VAL A 129 -9.66 12.51 8.73
N THR A 130 -10.16 12.27 7.51
CA THR A 130 -11.56 12.53 7.12
C THR A 130 -12.21 11.22 6.65
N TRP A 131 -13.50 11.03 6.89
CA TRP A 131 -14.25 9.87 6.39
C TRP A 131 -15.59 10.27 5.78
N ARG A 132 -16.18 9.35 5.01
CA ARG A 132 -17.53 9.47 4.44
C ARG A 132 -18.10 8.08 4.14
N GLY A 133 -19.42 7.98 4.05
CA GLY A 133 -20.11 6.73 3.70
C GLY A 133 -20.12 5.66 4.81
N THR A 134 -19.42 5.90 5.92
CA THR A 134 -19.40 5.01 7.10
C THR A 134 -19.85 5.76 8.36
N GLY A 135 -20.06 5.01 9.46
CA GLY A 135 -20.53 5.53 10.75
C GLY A 135 -19.52 6.42 11.50
N ARG A 136 -19.85 6.78 12.75
CA ARG A 136 -18.88 7.42 13.65
C ARG A 136 -17.77 6.40 13.99
N PRO A 137 -16.48 6.77 13.89
CA PRO A 137 -15.38 5.92 14.31
C PRO A 137 -15.48 5.51 15.77
N THR A 138 -15.16 4.25 16.05
CA THR A 138 -15.02 3.69 17.41
C THR A 138 -13.58 3.35 17.75
N LEU A 139 -12.74 3.09 16.74
CA LEU A 139 -11.29 2.89 16.85
C LEU A 139 -10.62 3.50 15.61
N LEU A 140 -9.36 3.92 15.77
CA LEU A 140 -8.52 4.48 14.71
C LEU A 140 -7.07 4.09 15.02
N HIS A 141 -6.45 3.28 14.16
CA HIS A 141 -5.17 2.64 14.44
C HIS A 141 -4.22 2.68 13.25
N ILE A 142 -2.92 2.62 13.54
CA ILE A 142 -1.91 2.10 12.61
C ILE A 142 -1.54 0.68 13.01
N HIS A 143 -1.61 -0.23 12.05
CA HIS A 143 -1.20 -1.62 12.18
C HIS A 143 0.07 -1.90 11.36
N GLN A 144 0.84 -2.91 11.76
CA GLN A 144 1.97 -3.43 10.98
C GLN A 144 1.54 -4.70 10.24
N GLY A 145 1.38 -4.60 8.92
CA GLY A 145 0.96 -5.69 8.07
C GLY A 145 1.03 -5.35 6.58
N ALA A 146 1.45 -6.33 5.79
CA ALA A 146 1.46 -6.22 4.33
C ALA A 146 0.04 -6.10 3.75
N LYS A 147 -0.06 -5.63 2.50
CA LYS A 147 -1.34 -5.52 1.81
C LYS A 147 -2.03 -6.88 1.67
N GLY A 148 -3.27 -6.98 2.16
CA GLY A 148 -4.05 -8.23 2.16
C GLY A 148 -3.75 -9.17 3.32
N ALA A 149 -3.00 -8.71 4.33
CA ALA A 149 -2.84 -9.39 5.62
C ALA A 149 -3.22 -8.45 6.76
N ASP A 150 -3.81 -9.02 7.80
CA ASP A 150 -3.97 -8.36 9.10
C ASP A 150 -2.65 -8.43 9.89
N GLY A 151 -2.49 -7.52 10.84
CA GLY A 151 -1.36 -7.52 11.77
C GLY A 151 -1.62 -6.67 13.00
N ASP A 152 -0.66 -6.63 13.91
CA ASP A 152 -0.82 -6.05 15.24
C ASP A 152 -0.99 -4.53 15.19
N VAL A 153 -1.79 -3.99 16.12
CA VAL A 153 -1.88 -2.55 16.38
C VAL A 153 -0.53 -2.06 16.89
N ARG A 154 0.04 -1.04 16.25
CA ARG A 154 1.31 -0.41 16.65
C ARG A 154 1.14 1.01 17.18
N ILE A 155 0.11 1.73 16.73
CA ILE A 155 -0.24 3.07 17.24
C ILE A 155 -1.76 3.15 17.38
N ASP A 156 -2.21 3.53 18.58
CA ASP A 156 -3.63 3.75 18.89
C ASP A 156 -3.94 5.26 18.96
N PHE A 157 -4.92 5.69 18.17
CA PHE A 157 -5.45 7.05 18.15
C PHE A 157 -6.87 7.14 18.78
N GLY A 158 -7.37 6.07 19.40
CA GLY A 158 -8.70 5.98 20.02
C GLY A 158 -8.98 7.10 21.03
N GLY A 159 -7.97 7.50 21.82
CA GLY A 159 -8.04 8.63 22.75
C GLY A 159 -8.25 10.01 22.09
N LEU A 160 -8.18 10.11 20.76
CA LEU A 160 -8.51 11.32 19.99
C LEU A 160 -9.97 11.36 19.54
N LEU A 161 -10.74 10.27 19.61
CA LEU A 161 -12.08 10.18 19.03
C LEU A 161 -13.15 11.03 19.76
N ASP A 162 -12.87 11.49 20.98
CA ASP A 162 -13.69 12.52 21.64
C ASP A 162 -13.53 13.91 21.00
N ARG A 163 -12.45 14.13 20.23
CA ARG A 163 -12.14 15.38 19.52
C ARG A 163 -12.74 15.44 18.11
N ILE A 164 -13.55 14.45 17.72
CA ILE A 164 -14.22 14.40 16.41
C ILE A 164 -15.03 15.69 16.14
N LYS A 165 -14.83 16.29 14.97
CA LYS A 165 -15.58 17.44 14.47
C LYS A 165 -16.22 17.08 13.13
N GLY A 166 -17.53 16.84 13.14
CA GLY A 166 -18.25 16.36 11.96
C GLY A 166 -17.71 15.01 11.50
N HIS A 167 -17.09 14.98 10.32
CA HIS A 167 -16.47 13.80 9.71
C HIS A 167 -14.94 13.86 9.68
N SER A 168 -14.32 14.52 10.65
CA SER A 168 -12.86 14.57 10.81
C SER A 168 -12.41 14.45 12.25
N VAL A 169 -11.17 14.01 12.44
CA VAL A 169 -10.42 14.12 13.70
C VAL A 169 -8.96 14.43 13.41
N VAL A 170 -8.36 15.26 14.26
CA VAL A 170 -6.95 15.64 14.19
C VAL A 170 -6.38 15.65 15.60
N GLY A 171 -5.17 15.13 15.77
CA GLY A 171 -4.49 15.12 17.06
C GLY A 171 -3.07 14.58 16.96
N THR A 172 -2.40 14.49 18.10
CA THR A 172 -1.03 14.00 18.23
C THR A 172 -0.93 13.09 19.44
N VAL A 173 -0.20 11.99 19.30
CA VAL A 173 0.16 11.05 20.37
C VAL A 173 1.69 10.95 20.45
N GLU A 174 2.21 10.55 21.60
CA GLU A 174 3.63 10.25 21.80
C GLU A 174 3.85 8.72 21.68
N VAL A 175 4.97 8.33 21.06
CA VAL A 175 5.34 6.95 20.76
C VAL A 175 6.78 6.73 21.20
N GLU A 176 6.97 5.92 22.24
CA GLU A 176 8.29 5.67 22.85
C GLU A 176 9.17 4.73 22.00
N ASP A 177 8.56 3.90 21.14
CA ASP A 177 9.25 2.93 20.28
C ASP A 177 9.91 3.61 19.08
N ALA A 178 11.15 4.06 19.26
CA ALA A 178 11.95 4.67 18.20
C ALA A 178 12.19 3.74 16.99
N GLY A 179 12.20 2.41 17.20
CA GLY A 179 12.36 1.43 16.12
C GLY A 179 11.15 1.40 15.20
N LEU A 180 9.94 1.31 15.78
CA LEU A 180 8.67 1.46 15.05
C LEU A 180 8.60 2.78 14.28
N LEU A 181 9.06 3.89 14.87
CA LEU A 181 9.07 5.18 14.19
C LEU A 181 10.04 5.18 13.00
N ASP A 182 11.23 4.58 13.13
CA ASP A 182 12.18 4.41 12.02
C ASP A 182 11.62 3.51 10.91
N GLU A 183 10.94 2.41 11.25
CA GLU A 183 10.24 1.55 10.28
C GLU A 183 9.15 2.33 9.52
N LEU A 184 8.27 3.07 10.21
CA LEU A 184 7.25 3.92 9.58
C LEU A 184 7.84 4.96 8.61
N LYS A 185 9.04 5.48 8.88
CA LYS A 185 9.71 6.47 8.02
C LYS A 185 10.40 5.86 6.79
N THR A 186 10.82 4.59 6.88
CA THR A 186 11.69 3.92 5.91
C THR A 186 10.98 2.88 5.05
N ASP A 187 10.04 2.13 5.62
CA ASP A 187 9.14 1.20 4.92
C ASP A 187 7.67 1.41 5.37
N PRO A 188 7.04 2.55 5.03
CA PRO A 188 5.61 2.75 5.33
C PRO A 188 4.70 1.71 4.63
N GLY A 189 5.19 1.04 3.57
CA GLY A 189 4.41 0.07 2.81
C GLY A 189 4.05 -1.20 3.60
N SER A 190 4.80 -1.53 4.66
CA SER A 190 4.49 -2.62 5.59
C SER A 190 3.56 -2.20 6.74
N PHE A 191 3.00 -0.99 6.71
CA PHE A 191 1.98 -0.50 7.66
C PHE A 191 0.68 -0.14 6.95
N TYR A 192 -0.42 -0.17 7.70
CA TYR A 192 -1.74 0.29 7.23
C TYR A 192 -2.50 1.08 8.29
N ALA A 193 -3.26 2.08 7.85
CA ALA A 193 -4.25 2.76 8.66
C ALA A 193 -5.58 1.98 8.64
N ASN A 194 -6.26 1.92 9.78
CA ASN A 194 -7.55 1.25 9.92
C ASN A 194 -8.50 2.06 10.81
N LEU A 195 -9.76 2.17 10.37
CA LEU A 195 -10.83 2.90 11.05
C LEU A 195 -12.01 1.95 11.23
N HIS A 196 -12.45 1.77 12.47
CA HIS A 196 -13.53 0.85 12.84
C HIS A 196 -14.79 1.64 13.19
N THR A 197 -15.97 1.03 13.04
CA THR A 197 -17.24 1.62 13.50
C THR A 197 -18.08 0.58 14.23
N ALA A 198 -19.13 0.99 14.95
CA ALA A 198 -20.03 0.07 15.64
C ALA A 198 -20.70 -0.97 14.70
N LYS A 199 -20.86 -0.67 13.41
CA LYS A 199 -21.38 -1.61 12.39
C LYS A 199 -20.29 -2.54 11.85
N PHE A 200 -19.04 -2.08 11.82
CA PHE A 200 -17.88 -2.80 11.31
C PHE A 200 -16.75 -2.80 12.34
N PRO A 201 -16.92 -3.52 13.47
CA PRO A 201 -15.92 -3.58 14.53
C PRO A 201 -14.63 -4.29 14.11
N GLY A 202 -14.67 -5.16 13.10
CA GLY A 202 -13.47 -5.80 12.52
C GLY A 202 -12.66 -4.89 11.60
N GLY A 203 -13.14 -3.66 11.32
CA GLY A 203 -12.53 -2.72 10.38
C GLY A 203 -13.57 -2.22 9.39
N ALA A 204 -13.87 -0.92 9.39
CA ALA A 204 -14.80 -0.34 8.43
C ALA A 204 -14.08 0.01 7.12
N VAL A 205 -12.90 0.62 7.22
CA VAL A 205 -12.03 0.97 6.09
C VAL A 205 -10.54 0.81 6.44
N ARG A 206 -9.76 0.30 5.48
CA ARG A 206 -8.31 0.03 5.60
C ARG A 206 -7.54 0.58 4.40
N GLY A 207 -6.28 0.94 4.57
CA GLY A 207 -5.38 1.34 3.47
C GLY A 207 -3.91 1.35 3.89
N GLN A 208 -3.00 0.88 3.03
CA GLN A 208 -1.55 0.93 3.31
C GLN A 208 -1.07 2.39 3.43
N LEU A 209 0.01 2.61 4.17
CA LEU A 209 0.66 3.91 4.24
C LEU A 209 1.61 4.12 3.04
N HIS A 210 1.56 5.31 2.47
CA HIS A 210 2.44 5.76 1.39
C HIS A 210 3.15 7.03 1.82
N LYS A 211 4.41 7.19 1.44
CA LYS A 211 5.17 8.42 1.74
C LYS A 211 4.63 9.58 0.89
N VAL A 212 4.50 10.75 1.50
CA VAL A 212 4.31 12.03 0.83
C VAL A 212 5.69 12.67 0.68
N THR A 213 6.09 12.97 -0.55
CA THR A 213 7.44 13.43 -0.91
C THR A 213 7.53 14.93 -1.18
N GLY A 214 6.39 15.58 -1.46
CA GLY A 214 6.24 17.01 -1.62
C GLY A 214 6.31 17.80 -0.30
N ALA A 215 6.44 19.12 -0.42
CA ALA A 215 6.55 20.02 0.74
C ALA A 215 5.18 20.19 1.42
N PHE A 216 4.97 19.52 2.55
CA PHE A 216 3.66 19.45 3.21
C PHE A 216 3.61 20.27 4.51
N ASP A 217 2.58 21.10 4.68
CA ASP A 217 2.22 21.69 5.97
C ASP A 217 1.07 20.89 6.60
N PHE A 218 1.31 20.28 7.77
CA PHE A 218 0.32 19.42 8.40
C PHE A 218 -0.97 20.16 8.83
N ARG A 219 -0.95 21.50 8.90
CA ARG A 219 -2.17 22.32 9.11
C ARG A 219 -3.14 22.23 7.93
N ASN A 220 -2.61 21.98 6.73
CA ASN A 220 -3.40 21.83 5.49
C ASN A 220 -3.87 20.39 5.26
N ALA A 221 -3.61 19.44 6.18
CA ALA A 221 -3.89 18.02 5.96
C ALA A 221 -5.34 17.73 5.52
N LEU A 222 -6.33 18.44 6.10
CA LEU A 222 -7.75 18.30 5.77
C LEU A 222 -8.19 19.04 4.49
N HIS A 223 -7.30 19.80 3.84
CA HIS A 223 -7.57 20.45 2.53
C HIS A 223 -7.24 19.53 1.35
N ASN A 224 -6.49 18.46 1.58
CA ASN A 224 -6.24 17.42 0.59
C ASN A 224 -7.50 16.56 0.38
N PHE A 225 -7.63 15.94 -0.79
CA PHE A 225 -8.80 15.12 -1.09
C PHE A 225 -8.46 13.87 -1.90
N GLN A 226 -9.35 12.88 -1.81
CA GLN A 226 -9.29 11.65 -2.60
C GLN A 226 -10.45 11.55 -3.59
N ALA A 227 -10.15 11.19 -4.83
CA ALA A 227 -11.15 10.92 -5.86
C ALA A 227 -10.89 9.57 -6.53
N SER A 228 -11.87 8.67 -6.45
CA SER A 228 -11.82 7.36 -7.11
C SER A 228 -12.07 7.48 -8.60
N VAL A 229 -11.47 6.58 -9.37
CA VAL A 229 -11.94 6.21 -10.72
C VAL A 229 -13.36 5.65 -10.61
N VAL A 230 -14.33 6.35 -11.21
CA VAL A 230 -15.71 5.86 -11.35
C VAL A 230 -15.82 4.98 -12.60
N GLU A 231 -15.08 5.36 -13.64
CA GLU A 231 -15.02 4.76 -14.97
C GLU A 231 -13.60 4.97 -15.48
N GLY A 232 -12.92 3.93 -15.96
CA GLY A 232 -11.53 4.07 -16.36
C GLY A 232 -10.94 2.86 -17.07
N GLU A 233 -10.17 3.14 -18.13
CA GLU A 233 -9.42 2.15 -18.91
C GLU A 233 -7.96 2.56 -19.06
N GLN A 234 -7.07 1.58 -18.93
CA GLN A 234 -5.69 1.68 -19.41
C GLN A 234 -5.69 1.28 -20.89
N ILE A 235 -5.20 2.16 -21.76
CA ILE A 235 -5.27 1.95 -23.21
C ILE A 235 -3.89 1.50 -23.68
N TYR A 236 -3.85 0.31 -24.27
CA TYR A 236 -2.65 -0.32 -24.81
C TYR A 236 -2.69 -0.41 -26.33
N GLU A 237 -1.51 -0.41 -26.95
CA GLU A 237 -1.34 -0.63 -28.39
C GLU A 237 -0.29 -1.72 -28.61
N CYS A 238 -0.60 -2.66 -29.50
CA CYS A 238 0.31 -3.73 -29.89
C CYS A 238 1.44 -3.17 -30.75
N LYS A 239 2.66 -3.13 -30.20
CA LYS A 239 3.87 -2.57 -30.84
C LYS A 239 5.00 -3.60 -30.84
N ALA A 240 6.02 -3.37 -31.67
CA ALA A 240 7.21 -4.22 -31.70
C ALA A 240 7.89 -4.22 -30.33
N ALA A 241 8.20 -5.40 -29.80
CA ALA A 241 8.87 -5.57 -28.51
C ALA A 241 10.40 -5.61 -28.69
N GLY A 242 11.14 -5.05 -27.73
CA GLY A 242 12.61 -5.05 -27.75
C GLY A 242 13.25 -6.46 -27.72
N SER A 243 12.50 -7.47 -27.27
CA SER A 243 12.86 -8.89 -27.31
C SER A 243 12.63 -9.57 -28.67
N GLY A 244 12.15 -8.83 -29.68
CA GLY A 244 11.53 -9.39 -30.87
C GLY A 244 10.06 -9.76 -30.63
N GLY A 245 9.31 -9.89 -31.74
CA GLY A 245 7.86 -10.08 -31.70
C GLY A 245 7.08 -8.80 -31.40
N TYR A 246 5.82 -8.95 -30.99
CA TYR A 246 4.91 -7.85 -30.70
C TYR A 246 4.24 -8.04 -29.33
N ALA A 247 4.10 -6.95 -28.59
CA ALA A 247 3.48 -6.92 -27.27
C ALA A 247 2.68 -5.63 -27.06
N PHE A 248 1.73 -5.66 -26.13
CA PHE A 248 0.95 -4.48 -25.75
C PHE A 248 1.79 -3.51 -24.91
N ALA A 249 2.01 -2.30 -25.43
CA ALA A 249 2.67 -1.19 -24.75
C ALA A 249 1.65 -0.09 -24.42
N GLN A 250 1.87 0.64 -23.31
CA GLN A 250 0.96 1.73 -22.92
C GLN A 250 0.88 2.78 -24.03
N ARG A 251 -0.35 3.15 -24.40
CA ARG A 251 -0.66 4.19 -25.40
C ARG A 251 -1.31 5.41 -24.77
N ASP A 252 -2.31 5.19 -23.92
CA ASP A 252 -3.08 6.27 -23.30
C ASP A 252 -3.75 5.78 -21.99
N VAL A 253 -4.50 6.66 -21.36
CA VAL A 253 -5.47 6.35 -20.30
C VAL A 253 -6.74 7.15 -20.59
N ALA A 254 -7.90 6.57 -20.32
CA ALA A 254 -9.16 7.30 -20.34
C ALA A 254 -9.91 7.00 -19.05
N ALA A 255 -10.06 7.99 -18.17
CA ALA A 255 -10.81 7.81 -16.94
C ALA A 255 -11.56 9.07 -16.50
N ARG A 256 -12.65 8.85 -15.77
CA ARG A 256 -13.42 9.87 -15.08
C ARG A 256 -13.47 9.53 -13.60
N LEU A 257 -12.96 10.44 -12.78
CA LEU A 257 -12.93 10.29 -11.34
C LEU A 257 -14.18 10.94 -10.70
N GLY A 258 -14.34 10.74 -9.39
CA GLY A 258 -15.28 11.50 -8.56
C GLY A 258 -15.10 13.02 -8.74
N GLY A 259 -16.19 13.78 -8.62
CA GLY A 259 -16.19 15.22 -8.92
C GLY A 259 -16.07 15.56 -10.41
N HIS A 260 -16.28 14.57 -11.30
CA HIS A 260 -16.16 14.71 -12.77
C HIS A 260 -14.78 15.19 -13.24
N ILE A 261 -13.71 14.85 -12.50
CA ILE A 261 -12.34 15.09 -12.95
C ILE A 261 -12.03 14.13 -14.10
N ALA A 262 -11.72 14.66 -15.27
CA ALA A 262 -11.26 13.89 -16.42
C ALA A 262 -9.76 13.58 -16.29
N HIS A 263 -9.36 12.36 -16.64
CA HIS A 263 -7.97 11.90 -16.63
C HIS A 263 -7.62 11.26 -17.97
N SER A 264 -6.55 11.75 -18.60
CA SER A 264 -6.01 11.27 -19.87
C SER A 264 -4.51 11.47 -19.94
N PHE A 265 -3.85 11.10 -21.05
CA PHE A 265 -2.59 11.75 -21.41
C PHE A 265 -2.84 13.12 -22.06
N VAL A 266 -1.84 14.02 -22.02
CA VAL A 266 -1.92 15.35 -22.66
C VAL A 266 -2.03 15.26 -24.19
N LYS A 267 -1.46 14.20 -24.78
CA LYS A 267 -1.59 13.79 -26.18
C LYS A 267 -1.52 12.26 -26.24
N PRO A 268 -2.13 11.60 -27.24
CA PRO A 268 -1.97 10.16 -27.44
C PRO A 268 -0.49 9.77 -27.50
N ASN A 269 -0.10 8.69 -26.82
CA ASN A 269 1.28 8.21 -26.69
C ASN A 269 2.28 9.16 -25.98
N SER A 270 1.87 10.28 -25.37
CA SER A 270 2.85 11.19 -24.73
C SER A 270 3.44 10.67 -23.42
N GLY A 271 2.80 9.69 -22.77
CA GLY A 271 3.20 9.19 -21.46
C GLY A 271 2.95 10.16 -20.29
N THR A 272 2.86 11.46 -20.53
CA THR A 272 2.49 12.49 -19.54
C THR A 272 1.00 12.46 -19.21
N PRO A 273 0.58 12.02 -18.00
CA PRO A 273 -0.80 12.11 -17.55
C PRO A 273 -1.22 13.55 -17.24
N GLN A 274 -2.52 13.80 -17.35
CA GLN A 274 -3.18 15.02 -16.87
C GLN A 274 -4.48 14.71 -16.12
N TRP A 275 -4.91 15.64 -15.28
CA TRP A 275 -6.22 15.66 -14.61
C TRP A 275 -6.84 17.04 -14.80
N ILE A 276 -8.12 17.09 -15.19
CA ILE A 276 -8.84 18.33 -15.48
C ILE A 276 -10.17 18.32 -14.71
N ALA A 277 -10.36 19.28 -13.81
CA ALA A 277 -11.60 19.45 -13.05
C ALA A 277 -12.62 20.33 -13.80
N PRO A 278 -13.93 20.24 -13.50
CA PRO A 278 -14.97 21.04 -14.16
C PRO A 278 -14.78 22.57 -14.06
N ASP A 279 -14.11 23.06 -13.02
CA ASP A 279 -13.78 24.48 -12.85
C ASP A 279 -12.63 24.99 -13.76
N ARG A 280 -12.03 24.08 -14.54
CA ARG A 280 -10.85 24.23 -15.41
C ARG A 280 -9.52 24.46 -14.69
N SER A 281 -9.44 24.14 -13.39
CA SER A 281 -8.15 23.79 -12.79
C SER A 281 -7.68 22.45 -13.35
N ALA A 282 -6.38 22.32 -13.59
CA ALA A 282 -5.79 21.11 -14.16
C ALA A 282 -4.31 21.00 -13.80
N VAL A 283 -3.82 19.76 -13.78
CA VAL A 283 -2.42 19.40 -13.49
C VAL A 283 -1.94 18.31 -14.43
N THR A 284 -0.65 18.30 -14.76
CA THR A 284 0.08 17.17 -15.33
C THR A 284 0.90 16.46 -14.26
N GLY A 285 1.21 15.18 -14.47
CA GLY A 285 2.02 14.37 -13.55
C GLY A 285 3.35 13.93 -14.15
N ALA A 286 4.40 13.88 -13.34
CA ALA A 286 5.69 13.28 -13.64
C ALA A 286 6.01 12.19 -12.60
N LEU A 287 6.48 11.02 -13.04
CA LEU A 287 6.73 9.88 -12.15
C LEU A 287 7.85 10.17 -11.15
N ILE A 288 7.54 10.07 -9.85
CA ILE A 288 8.53 10.08 -8.76
C ILE A 288 8.89 8.63 -8.41
N ALA A 289 7.89 7.83 -8.03
CA ALA A 289 8.08 6.43 -7.66
C ALA A 289 6.95 5.53 -8.17
N LYS A 290 7.24 4.23 -8.23
CA LYS A 290 6.32 3.19 -8.69
C LYS A 290 6.37 2.01 -7.72
N THR A 291 5.23 1.65 -7.14
CA THR A 291 5.08 0.53 -6.21
C THR A 291 4.31 -0.61 -6.89
N PRO A 292 4.88 -1.83 -7.01
CA PRO A 292 4.15 -2.99 -7.51
C PRO A 292 2.92 -3.31 -6.66
N ASN A 293 1.79 -3.64 -7.29
CA ASN A 293 0.54 -3.99 -6.59
C ASN A 293 0.03 -5.39 -7.00
N GLY A 294 0.93 -6.38 -6.98
CA GLY A 294 0.69 -7.72 -7.50
C GLY A 294 0.62 -7.79 -9.03
N ALA A 295 0.54 -9.01 -9.58
CA ALA A 295 0.59 -9.23 -11.02
C ALA A 295 -0.72 -8.90 -11.76
N ALA A 296 -1.85 -8.81 -11.06
CA ALA A 296 -3.18 -8.58 -11.63
C ALA A 296 -3.56 -7.09 -11.72
N ASN A 297 -2.78 -6.18 -11.14
CA ASN A 297 -3.10 -4.75 -11.06
C ASN A 297 -1.96 -3.91 -11.63
N ILE A 298 -2.30 -2.79 -12.26
CA ILE A 298 -1.30 -1.76 -12.56
C ILE A 298 -0.63 -1.26 -11.26
N PRO A 299 0.65 -0.88 -11.29
CA PRO A 299 1.33 -0.44 -10.08
C PRO A 299 0.72 0.86 -9.53
N GLU A 300 0.84 1.02 -8.23
CA GLU A 300 0.57 2.29 -7.55
C GLU A 300 1.70 3.27 -7.88
N LEU A 301 1.39 4.57 -7.95
CA LEU A 301 2.33 5.60 -8.40
C LEU A 301 2.37 6.77 -7.42
N ASP A 302 3.57 7.31 -7.24
CA ASP A 302 3.81 8.66 -6.74
C ASP A 302 4.20 9.55 -7.93
N LEU A 303 3.56 10.72 -8.04
CA LEU A 303 3.62 11.62 -9.17
C LEU A 303 3.76 13.07 -8.72
N GLY A 304 4.84 13.74 -9.10
CA GLY A 304 4.98 15.18 -8.94
C GLY A 304 4.02 15.92 -9.88
N ALA A 305 3.21 16.83 -9.34
CA ALA A 305 2.17 17.52 -10.08
C ALA A 305 2.59 18.94 -10.50
N THR A 306 2.36 19.27 -11.77
CA THR A 306 2.58 20.61 -12.33
C THR A 306 1.26 21.19 -12.80
N GLN A 307 0.91 22.40 -12.34
CA GLN A 307 -0.29 23.11 -12.77
C GLN A 307 -0.25 23.36 -14.29
N SER A 308 -1.28 22.89 -15.00
CA SER A 308 -1.46 23.06 -16.45
C SER A 308 -2.74 23.83 -16.82
N GLY A 309 -3.69 23.92 -15.89
CA GLY A 309 -4.94 24.68 -16.04
C GLY A 309 -4.95 25.99 -15.27
N ARG A 310 -6.14 26.41 -14.85
CA ARG A 310 -6.34 27.62 -14.03
C ARG A 310 -5.61 27.53 -12.70
N GLY A 311 -4.93 28.61 -12.33
CA GLY A 311 -4.31 28.80 -11.00
C GLY A 311 -5.29 29.11 -9.86
N ARG A 312 -6.54 28.67 -10.00
CA ARG A 312 -7.55 28.62 -8.93
C ARG A 312 -8.56 27.52 -9.25
N GLY A 313 -9.05 26.84 -8.22
CA GLY A 313 -9.94 25.69 -8.36
C GLY A 313 -9.37 24.44 -7.68
N LEU A 314 -10.12 23.35 -7.77
CA LEU A 314 -9.91 22.09 -7.06
C LEU A 314 -8.49 21.49 -7.22
N LEU A 315 -7.90 21.60 -8.40
CA LEU A 315 -6.58 21.05 -8.72
C LEU A 315 -5.45 22.10 -8.72
N ALA A 316 -5.75 23.36 -8.45
CA ALA A 316 -4.78 24.44 -8.65
C ALA A 316 -3.62 24.44 -7.64
N GLY A 317 -3.85 23.96 -6.43
CA GLY A 317 -2.83 23.84 -5.38
C GLY A 317 -2.07 22.52 -5.39
N THR A 318 -2.45 21.55 -6.22
CA THR A 318 -1.89 20.20 -6.19
C THR A 318 -0.42 20.21 -6.63
N GLN A 319 0.44 19.63 -5.80
CA GLN A 319 1.88 19.46 -6.03
C GLN A 319 2.34 18.01 -6.16
N GLU A 320 1.53 17.07 -5.69
CA GLU A 320 1.83 15.63 -5.69
C GLU A 320 0.51 14.84 -5.80
N ILE A 321 0.54 13.71 -6.49
CA ILE A 321 -0.61 12.85 -6.75
C ILE A 321 -0.23 11.40 -6.48
N LEU A 322 -0.86 10.78 -5.48
CA LEU A 322 -0.70 9.36 -5.22
C LEU A 322 -1.81 8.59 -5.93
N ARG A 323 -1.45 7.66 -6.82
CA ARG A 323 -2.38 6.68 -7.41
C ARG A 323 -2.32 5.39 -6.60
N LEU A 324 -3.32 5.19 -5.75
CA LEU A 324 -3.42 4.11 -4.75
C LEU A 324 -4.57 3.15 -5.08
N ASN A 325 -4.69 2.06 -4.33
CA ASN A 325 -5.80 1.10 -4.39
C ASN A 325 -6.10 0.60 -5.82
N THR A 326 -5.05 0.36 -6.62
CA THR A 326 -5.24 -0.03 -8.02
C THR A 326 -5.81 -1.44 -8.13
N VAL A 327 -6.79 -1.62 -9.03
CA VAL A 327 -7.37 -2.93 -9.36
C VAL A 327 -7.47 -3.07 -10.87
N GLY A 328 -6.94 -4.15 -11.44
CA GLY A 328 -6.97 -4.40 -12.88
C GLY A 328 -6.08 -3.47 -13.70
N GLY A 329 -6.47 -3.23 -14.96
CA GLY A 329 -5.76 -2.36 -15.89
C GLY A 329 -4.48 -2.91 -16.52
N VAL A 330 -4.06 -4.14 -16.20
CA VAL A 330 -2.79 -4.71 -16.71
C VAL A 330 -2.87 -4.98 -18.21
N ALA A 331 -1.79 -4.71 -18.94
CA ALA A 331 -1.68 -4.99 -20.37
C ALA A 331 -1.99 -6.48 -20.68
N PRO A 332 -2.75 -6.81 -21.74
CA PRO A 332 -3.03 -8.20 -22.07
C PRO A 332 -1.76 -8.97 -22.39
N GLY A 333 -1.65 -10.19 -21.86
CA GLY A 333 -0.53 -11.09 -22.13
C GLY A 333 -0.68 -11.82 -23.46
N GLY A 334 0.41 -12.46 -23.91
CA GLY A 334 0.47 -13.23 -25.16
C GLY A 334 0.90 -12.40 -26.37
N SER A 335 0.86 -13.01 -27.55
CA SER A 335 1.09 -12.33 -28.82
C SER A 335 -0.11 -11.46 -29.22
N CYS A 336 0.15 -10.40 -29.98
CA CYS A 336 -0.88 -9.49 -30.45
C CYS A 336 -0.66 -9.11 -31.92
N THR A 337 -1.72 -8.68 -32.61
CA THR A 337 -1.65 -8.18 -33.99
C THR A 337 -1.16 -6.72 -33.99
N PRO A 338 -0.12 -6.36 -34.77
CA PRO A 338 0.45 -5.01 -34.76
C PRO A 338 -0.60 -3.91 -34.99
N GLY A 339 -0.55 -2.83 -34.21
CA GLY A 339 -1.51 -1.73 -34.30
C GLY A 339 -2.87 -1.99 -33.64
N THR A 340 -3.13 -3.19 -33.09
CA THR A 340 -4.32 -3.45 -32.27
C THR A 340 -4.32 -2.53 -31.04
N VAL A 341 -5.44 -1.86 -30.78
CA VAL A 341 -5.66 -1.03 -29.59
C VAL A 341 -6.68 -1.69 -28.69
N VAL A 342 -6.42 -1.72 -27.39
CA VAL A 342 -7.30 -2.33 -26.38
C VAL A 342 -7.40 -1.43 -25.15
N GLY A 343 -8.63 -1.21 -24.67
CA GLY A 343 -8.90 -0.68 -23.34
C GLY A 343 -8.97 -1.82 -22.33
N VAL A 344 -8.27 -1.70 -21.21
CA VAL A 344 -8.38 -2.63 -20.08
C VAL A 344 -8.95 -1.87 -18.88
N PRO A 345 -10.16 -2.23 -18.40
CA PRO A 345 -10.77 -1.57 -17.25
C PRO A 345 -9.89 -1.60 -16.01
N TYR A 346 -9.87 -0.48 -15.27
CA TYR A 346 -9.15 -0.37 -14.01
C TYR A 346 -9.93 0.45 -12.98
N ARG A 347 -9.64 0.22 -11.69
CA ARG A 347 -10.01 1.10 -10.59
C ARG A 347 -8.74 1.60 -9.91
N ALA A 348 -8.83 2.78 -9.28
CA ALA A 348 -7.81 3.36 -8.43
C ALA A 348 -8.45 4.47 -7.58
N ASP A 349 -7.80 4.82 -6.49
CA ASP A 349 -7.97 6.10 -5.81
C ASP A 349 -6.83 7.04 -6.19
N TYR A 350 -7.14 8.32 -6.42
CA TYR A 350 -6.14 9.37 -6.57
C TYR A 350 -6.25 10.32 -5.38
N VAL A 351 -5.16 10.46 -4.62
CA VAL A 351 -5.01 11.45 -3.55
C VAL A 351 -4.30 12.67 -4.13
N PHE A 352 -4.92 13.83 -4.08
CA PHE A 352 -4.39 15.09 -4.58
C PHE A 352 -3.81 15.90 -3.43
N VAL A 353 -2.49 15.85 -3.28
CA VAL A 353 -1.74 16.53 -2.23
C VAL A 353 -1.50 17.99 -2.63
N GLN A 354 -2.04 18.91 -1.83
CA GLN A 354 -1.96 20.35 -1.98
C GLN A 354 -0.67 20.91 -1.37
N ARG A 355 -0.34 22.15 -1.70
CA ARG A 355 0.67 22.99 -1.04
C ARG A 355 0.18 23.57 0.29
#